data_AF-A0A7V1U6I0-F1
#
_entry.id   AF-A0A7V1U6I0-F1
#
_cell.length_a   1.000
_cell.length_b   1.000
_cell.length_c   1.000
_cell.angle_alpha   90.00
_cell.angle_beta   90.00
_cell.angle_gamma   90.00
#
_symmetry.space_group_name_H-M   'P 1'
#
loop_
_entity.id
_entity.type
_entity.pdbx_description
1 polymer ?
#
loop_
_entity_poly.entity_id
_entity_poly.type
_entity_poly.pdbx_seq_one_letter_code
_entity_poly.pdbx_strand_id
1 'polypeptide(L)'
;MVQELAPDPGLAAVRSAFEAFSVDEEWSEWEERGFRWWPHRYCQRIWADAPRRDPELGLVVCRVHAETEVVRGSGFVCPDPAYLASGIITADPTMNALVRVGESFAYRASVWVHEENLGWTSRLLQVAALIQITNAEYRGWLIADALEGDPAFAAHPQRGPRPEPDGMLYWRRDVPGRDDPSAWEAELGELADELAALGVEAALQGARLLVRFPQVELGHRIVVDTAPHQVLGSGVRIRLELEDPPRSSSGEPLLPIELNGRELREPVPAHLIGSWAWEDFGAQPYFSCVIPNLLHRPGILRNLVLSTGLRLRWLATGETWEGEPVEARTEHGPTEDAQTAPDAGGADPAPTGPVGIRFILSHVPTGRRLAVCETTPEIHRAKELAERDDPEGAARGDYRIAYTLVGLPKVPPHRFELAYVDGNYGPICRVCGPAWFSPHTNPEDVNAAMERF
;
A
#
# COMPACT_ATOMS: atom_id res chain seq x y z
N MET A 1 -29.56 -22.07 -30.53
CA MET A 1 -28.94 -22.39 -29.23
C MET A 1 -28.51 -21.08 -28.61
N VAL A 2 -29.25 -20.62 -27.60
CA VAL A 2 -28.83 -19.49 -26.77
C VAL A 2 -27.69 -20.04 -25.92
N GLN A 3 -26.45 -19.66 -26.20
CA GLN A 3 -25.36 -19.84 -25.25
C GLN A 3 -25.72 -18.97 -24.04
N GLU A 4 -26.16 -19.58 -22.94
CA GLU A 4 -26.13 -18.92 -21.64
C GLU A 4 -24.71 -18.39 -21.45
N LEU A 5 -24.58 -17.06 -21.35
CA LEU A 5 -23.32 -16.45 -20.98
C LEU A 5 -22.91 -17.02 -19.62
N ALA A 6 -21.69 -17.54 -19.53
CA ALA A 6 -21.10 -17.91 -18.25
C ALA A 6 -21.23 -16.71 -17.28
N PRO A 7 -21.59 -16.93 -16.00
CA PRO A 7 -21.78 -15.85 -15.04
C PRO A 7 -20.50 -15.02 -14.93
N ASP A 8 -20.63 -13.68 -14.94
CA ASP A 8 -19.50 -12.74 -14.84
C ASP A 8 -18.74 -12.98 -13.52
N PRO A 9 -17.51 -13.53 -13.57
CA PRO A 9 -16.79 -13.92 -12.36
C PRO A 9 -16.34 -12.69 -11.55
N GLY A 10 -16.17 -11.54 -12.21
CA GLY A 10 -15.82 -10.28 -11.54
C GLY A 10 -16.94 -9.78 -10.66
N LEU A 11 -18.16 -9.71 -11.19
CA LEU A 11 -19.33 -9.30 -10.41
C LEU A 11 -19.66 -10.29 -9.29
N ALA A 12 -19.43 -11.59 -9.52
CA ALA A 12 -19.58 -12.60 -8.46
C ALA A 12 -18.60 -12.36 -7.30
N ALA A 13 -17.34 -12.06 -7.59
CA ALA A 13 -16.34 -11.72 -6.57
C ALA A 13 -16.69 -10.44 -5.80
N VAL A 14 -17.16 -9.39 -6.49
CA VAL A 14 -17.62 -8.14 -5.87
C VAL A 14 -18.78 -8.40 -4.91
N ARG A 15 -19.81 -9.15 -5.32
CA ARG A 15 -20.94 -9.52 -4.45
C ARG A 15 -20.49 -10.34 -3.26
N SER A 16 -19.60 -11.31 -3.48
CA SER A 16 -19.04 -12.12 -2.40
C SER A 16 -18.30 -11.26 -1.36
N ALA A 17 -17.60 -10.20 -1.78
CA ALA A 17 -16.96 -9.26 -0.85
C ALA A 17 -17.99 -8.45 -0.04
N PHE A 18 -19.03 -7.94 -0.69
CA PHE A 18 -20.12 -7.20 -0.02
C PHE A 18 -20.79 -8.06 1.07
N GLU A 19 -21.11 -9.32 0.74
CA GLU A 19 -21.70 -10.28 1.67
C GLU A 19 -20.73 -10.67 2.80
N ALA A 20 -19.46 -10.96 2.47
CA ALA A 20 -18.46 -11.38 3.43
C ALA A 20 -18.16 -10.30 4.49
N PHE A 21 -18.30 -9.03 4.13
CA PHE A 21 -18.14 -7.91 5.06
C PHE A 21 -19.43 -7.54 5.78
N SER A 22 -20.56 -8.17 5.43
CA SER A 22 -21.88 -7.80 5.95
C SER A 22 -22.11 -6.28 5.82
N VAL A 23 -21.77 -5.71 4.65
CA VAL A 23 -21.82 -4.27 4.42
C VAL A 23 -23.24 -3.76 4.64
N ASP A 24 -23.37 -2.77 5.51
CA ASP A 24 -24.63 -2.04 5.70
C ASP A 24 -24.98 -1.28 4.42
N GLU A 25 -26.12 -1.60 3.81
CA GLU A 25 -26.58 -0.91 2.59
C GLU A 25 -26.62 0.60 2.77
N GLU A 26 -26.99 1.07 3.96
CA GLU A 26 -27.05 2.50 4.28
C GLU A 26 -25.70 3.23 4.29
N TRP A 27 -24.58 2.50 4.42
CA TRP A 27 -23.22 3.04 4.40
C TRP A 27 -22.46 2.58 3.15
N SER A 28 -23.19 2.30 2.08
CA SER A 28 -22.63 1.87 0.81
C SER A 28 -23.38 2.46 -0.39
N GLU A 29 -22.69 2.55 -1.52
CA GLU A 29 -23.28 2.95 -2.79
C GLU A 29 -22.82 1.97 -3.88
N TRP A 30 -23.78 1.38 -4.60
CA TRP A 30 -23.50 0.50 -5.73
C TRP A 30 -23.17 1.32 -6.99
N GLU A 31 -22.13 0.88 -7.69
CA GLU A 31 -21.73 1.32 -9.01
C GLU A 31 -22.06 0.21 -10.03
N GLU A 32 -21.91 0.47 -11.32
CA GLU A 32 -22.21 -0.50 -12.39
C GLU A 32 -21.53 -1.86 -12.20
N ARG A 33 -20.25 -1.85 -11.79
CA ARG A 33 -19.44 -3.06 -11.60
C ARG A 33 -18.74 -3.14 -10.25
N GLY A 34 -19.30 -2.47 -9.23
CA GLY A 34 -18.62 -2.32 -7.95
C GLY A 34 -19.50 -1.69 -6.89
N PHE A 35 -18.90 -1.41 -5.73
CA PHE A 35 -19.52 -0.60 -4.71
C PHE A 35 -18.47 0.23 -3.96
N ARG A 36 -18.94 1.28 -3.31
CA ARG A 36 -18.21 2.04 -2.29
C ARG A 36 -18.77 1.73 -0.93
N TRP A 37 -17.90 1.71 0.08
CA TRP A 37 -18.25 1.45 1.47
C TRP A 37 -17.55 2.45 2.37
N TRP A 38 -18.32 3.03 3.30
CA TRP A 38 -17.87 3.97 4.31
C TRP A 38 -17.98 3.34 5.71
N PRO A 39 -17.02 2.48 6.10
CA PRO A 39 -17.07 1.84 7.41
C PRO A 39 -16.82 2.81 8.56
N HIS A 40 -16.12 3.93 8.33
CA HIS A 40 -15.96 5.01 9.29
C HIS A 40 -15.39 6.29 8.62
N ARG A 41 -14.10 6.60 8.84
CA ARG A 41 -13.45 7.84 8.37
C ARG A 41 -13.00 7.77 6.91
N TYR A 42 -12.67 6.58 6.43
CA TYR A 42 -12.20 6.35 5.07
C TYR A 42 -13.26 5.65 4.21
N CYS A 43 -13.16 5.83 2.90
CA CYS A 43 -13.96 5.12 1.91
C CYS A 43 -13.12 4.01 1.27
N GLN A 44 -13.69 2.82 1.13
CA GLN A 44 -13.15 1.75 0.30
C GLN A 44 -14.02 1.60 -0.95
N ARG A 45 -13.39 1.35 -2.09
CA ARG A 45 -14.05 0.98 -3.34
C ARG A 45 -13.63 -0.43 -3.74
N ILE A 46 -14.59 -1.27 -4.11
CA ILE A 46 -14.34 -2.61 -4.66
C ILE A 46 -15.08 -2.71 -5.99
N TRP A 47 -14.39 -3.07 -7.07
CA TRP A 47 -14.99 -3.14 -8.40
C TRP A 47 -14.28 -4.15 -9.30
N ALA A 48 -14.97 -4.55 -10.36
CA ALA A 48 -14.47 -5.44 -11.39
C ALA A 48 -14.26 -4.68 -12.70
N ASP A 49 -13.13 -4.93 -13.37
CA ASP A 49 -12.92 -4.49 -14.75
C ASP A 49 -13.93 -5.17 -15.71
N ALA A 50 -13.98 -4.75 -16.97
CA ALA A 50 -14.76 -5.46 -17.97
C ALA A 50 -14.26 -6.90 -18.15
N PRO A 51 -15.17 -7.89 -18.28
CA PRO A 51 -14.76 -9.27 -18.50
C PRO A 51 -14.09 -9.41 -19.86
N ARG A 52 -13.07 -10.27 -19.90
CA ARG A 52 -12.27 -10.52 -21.10
C ARG A 52 -12.07 -12.03 -21.26
N ARG A 53 -11.93 -12.49 -22.49
CA ARG A 53 -11.64 -13.88 -22.79
C ARG A 53 -10.14 -14.09 -22.78
N ASP A 54 -9.70 -15.05 -21.98
CA ASP A 54 -8.33 -15.54 -22.01
C ASP A 54 -8.16 -16.43 -23.25
N PRO A 55 -7.28 -16.08 -24.20
CA PRO A 55 -7.13 -16.82 -25.45
C PRO A 55 -6.46 -18.19 -25.23
N GLU A 56 -5.66 -18.36 -24.18
CA GLU A 56 -4.93 -19.60 -23.89
C GLU A 56 -5.81 -20.59 -23.13
N LEU A 57 -6.53 -20.10 -22.11
CA LEU A 57 -7.39 -20.92 -21.25
C LEU A 57 -8.80 -21.10 -21.81
N GLY A 58 -9.22 -20.23 -22.73
CA GLY A 58 -10.60 -20.18 -23.24
C GLY A 58 -11.64 -19.71 -22.21
N LEU A 59 -11.18 -19.28 -21.03
CA LEU A 59 -12.02 -18.86 -19.90
C LEU A 59 -12.36 -17.38 -19.96
N VAL A 60 -13.48 -17.01 -19.32
CA VAL A 60 -13.75 -15.60 -19.03
C VAL A 60 -13.01 -15.24 -17.75
N VAL A 61 -12.15 -14.23 -17.84
CA VAL A 61 -11.37 -13.71 -16.73
C VAL A 61 -11.74 -12.26 -16.47
N CYS A 62 -11.62 -11.84 -15.21
CA CYS A 62 -11.82 -10.46 -14.80
C CYS A 62 -10.78 -10.09 -13.74
N ARG A 63 -10.26 -8.85 -13.82
CA ARG A 63 -9.49 -8.28 -12.71
C ARG A 63 -10.45 -7.58 -11.75
N VAL A 64 -10.35 -7.89 -10.47
CA VAL A 64 -11.16 -7.30 -9.41
C VAL A 64 -10.25 -6.54 -8.47
N HIS A 65 -10.63 -5.32 -8.14
CA HIS A 65 -9.82 -4.35 -7.43
C HIS A 65 -10.43 -4.00 -6.08
N ALA A 66 -9.56 -3.72 -5.12
CA ALA A 66 -9.90 -2.96 -3.91
C ALA A 66 -9.02 -1.71 -3.85
N GLU A 67 -9.60 -0.60 -3.44
CA GLU A 67 -8.92 0.69 -3.29
C GLU A 67 -9.39 1.43 -2.04
N THR A 68 -8.44 2.01 -1.32
CA THR A 68 -8.70 2.90 -0.21
C THR A 68 -7.72 4.05 -0.33
N GLU A 69 -8.23 5.22 -0.72
CA GLU A 69 -7.45 6.44 -0.69
C GLU A 69 -7.04 6.74 0.76
N VAL A 70 -5.77 7.05 0.99
CA VAL A 70 -5.23 7.33 2.33
C VAL A 70 -4.80 8.77 2.49
N VAL A 71 -4.27 9.39 1.44
CA VAL A 71 -3.83 10.79 1.44
C VAL A 71 -4.35 11.49 0.18
N ARG A 72 -4.99 12.64 0.36
CA ARG A 72 -5.59 13.45 -0.70
C ARG A 72 -4.62 14.51 -1.20
N GLY A 73 -4.70 14.81 -2.50
CA GLY A 73 -3.62 15.43 -3.24
C GLY A 73 -3.38 16.94 -3.18
N SER A 74 -2.39 17.29 -4.02
CA SER A 74 -1.86 18.59 -4.50
C SER A 74 -1.37 19.61 -3.46
N GLY A 75 -1.07 19.17 -2.23
CA GLY A 75 -0.55 20.01 -1.16
C GLY A 75 0.73 19.49 -0.50
N PHE A 76 1.38 18.47 -1.06
CA PHE A 76 2.59 17.91 -0.46
C PHE A 76 3.68 18.98 -0.40
N VAL A 77 4.06 19.33 0.82
CA VAL A 77 5.20 20.21 1.07
C VAL A 77 6.51 19.40 1.17
N CYS A 78 6.38 18.07 1.31
CA CYS A 78 7.49 17.14 1.25
C CYS A 78 8.19 17.20 -0.14
N PRO A 79 9.53 17.39 -0.19
CA PRO A 79 10.27 17.44 -1.46
C PRO A 79 10.24 16.15 -2.28
N ASP A 80 10.10 14.98 -1.64
CA ASP A 80 10.04 13.68 -2.33
C ASP A 80 9.04 12.74 -1.65
N PRO A 81 7.74 12.93 -1.92
CA PRO A 81 6.69 12.12 -1.30
C PRO A 81 6.70 10.67 -1.82
N ALA A 82 7.25 10.40 -3.01
CA ALA A 82 7.35 9.06 -3.56
C ALA A 82 8.41 8.23 -2.81
N TYR A 83 9.57 8.83 -2.52
CA TYR A 83 10.62 8.19 -1.73
C TYR A 83 10.16 7.91 -0.30
N LEU A 84 9.52 8.89 0.37
CA LEU A 84 8.99 8.67 1.72
C LEU A 84 7.88 7.61 1.75
N ALA A 85 6.95 7.64 0.79
CA ALA A 85 5.91 6.62 0.69
C ALA A 85 6.51 5.21 0.49
N SER A 86 7.60 5.08 -0.27
CA SER A 86 8.34 3.81 -0.42
C SER A 86 8.94 3.31 0.89
N GLY A 87 9.39 4.23 1.74
CA GLY A 87 9.80 3.95 3.12
C GLY A 87 8.67 3.44 4.01
N ILE A 88 7.51 4.09 3.95
CA ILE A 88 6.31 3.71 4.73
C ILE A 88 5.87 2.29 4.40
N ILE A 89 5.93 1.90 3.12
CA ILE A 89 5.63 0.54 2.65
C ILE A 89 6.59 -0.48 3.27
N THR A 90 7.88 -0.15 3.28
CA THR A 90 8.94 -1.03 3.79
C THR A 90 8.75 -1.38 5.26
N ALA A 91 8.17 -0.48 6.05
CA ALA A 91 7.92 -0.71 7.46
C ALA A 91 6.78 -1.72 7.75
N ASP A 92 5.91 -2.02 6.78
CA ASP A 92 4.78 -2.95 6.98
C ASP A 92 4.29 -3.56 5.64
N PRO A 93 5.12 -4.40 4.99
CA PRO A 93 4.73 -5.07 3.75
C PRO A 93 3.67 -6.15 4.06
N THR A 94 2.39 -5.74 3.98
CA THR A 94 1.22 -6.61 4.15
C THR A 94 0.72 -7.14 2.80
N MET A 95 -0.59 -7.34 2.66
CA MET A 95 -1.25 -7.79 1.42
C MET A 95 -1.58 -6.66 0.44
N ASN A 96 -1.22 -5.41 0.76
CA ASN A 96 -1.65 -4.23 -0.01
C ASN A 96 -0.45 -3.39 -0.47
N ALA A 97 -0.48 -2.98 -1.73
CA ALA A 97 0.44 -2.01 -2.28
C ALA A 97 0.00 -0.60 -1.88
N LEU A 98 0.95 0.29 -1.59
CA LEU A 98 0.69 1.74 -1.61
C LEU A 98 1.12 2.27 -2.98
N VAL A 99 0.24 3.02 -3.62
CA VAL A 99 0.46 3.61 -4.94
C VAL A 99 0.14 5.10 -4.93
N ARG A 100 0.76 5.82 -5.86
CA ARG A 100 0.33 7.16 -6.23
C ARG A 100 -0.67 7.08 -7.38
N VAL A 101 -1.86 7.66 -7.20
CA VAL A 101 -2.93 7.75 -8.20
C VAL A 101 -3.19 9.24 -8.45
N GLY A 102 -2.66 9.76 -9.55
CA GLY A 102 -2.62 11.21 -9.79
C GLY A 102 -1.85 11.91 -8.67
N GLU A 103 -2.53 12.83 -7.98
CA GLU A 103 -1.98 13.57 -6.84
C GLU A 103 -2.28 12.92 -5.48
N SER A 104 -2.98 11.78 -5.43
CA SER A 104 -3.33 11.11 -4.17
C SER A 104 -2.50 9.86 -3.94
N PHE A 105 -2.46 9.40 -2.68
CA PHE A 105 -1.93 8.09 -2.32
C PHE A 105 -3.06 7.17 -1.90
N ALA A 106 -3.05 5.94 -2.41
CA ALA A 106 -4.06 4.94 -2.11
C ALA A 106 -3.42 3.58 -1.86
N TYR A 107 -4.01 2.83 -0.93
CA TYR A 107 -3.76 1.39 -0.89
C TYR A 107 -4.53 0.68 -2.00
N ARG A 108 -3.90 -0.33 -2.60
CA ARG A 108 -4.48 -1.14 -3.67
C ARG A 108 -4.19 -2.62 -3.47
N ALA A 109 -5.17 -3.42 -3.83
CA ALA A 109 -5.05 -4.84 -4.08
C ALA A 109 -5.85 -5.21 -5.33
N SER A 110 -5.42 -6.23 -6.07
CA SER A 110 -6.24 -6.78 -7.15
C SER A 110 -5.99 -8.27 -7.36
N VAL A 111 -7.02 -8.99 -7.78
CA VAL A 111 -6.95 -10.41 -8.12
C VAL A 111 -7.52 -10.64 -9.51
N TRP A 112 -7.04 -11.69 -10.17
CA TRP A 112 -7.61 -12.20 -11.41
C TRP A 112 -8.54 -13.35 -11.07
N VAL A 113 -9.80 -13.23 -11.46
CA VAL A 113 -10.83 -14.21 -11.17
C VAL A 113 -11.37 -14.84 -12.45
N HIS A 114 -11.64 -16.13 -12.37
CA HIS A 114 -12.43 -16.91 -13.33
C HIS A 114 -13.22 -17.95 -12.57
N GLU A 115 -14.14 -18.62 -13.26
CA GLU A 115 -15.07 -19.60 -12.66
C GLU A 115 -14.36 -20.61 -11.75
N GLU A 116 -13.25 -21.19 -12.19
CA GLU A 116 -12.56 -22.27 -11.47
C GLU A 116 -11.75 -21.80 -10.25
N ASN A 117 -11.33 -20.52 -10.21
CA ASN A 117 -10.52 -19.99 -9.11
C ASN A 117 -11.30 -19.10 -8.14
N LEU A 118 -12.54 -18.73 -8.51
CA LEU A 118 -13.35 -17.70 -7.85
C LEU A 118 -13.41 -17.86 -6.34
N GLY A 119 -13.56 -19.09 -5.85
CA GLY A 119 -13.74 -19.36 -4.43
C GLY A 119 -12.56 -18.93 -3.57
N TRP A 120 -11.32 -19.22 -3.99
CA TRP A 120 -10.13 -18.89 -3.20
C TRP A 120 -9.60 -17.48 -3.49
N THR A 121 -9.68 -17.00 -4.73
CA THR A 121 -9.23 -15.65 -5.11
C THR A 121 -10.13 -14.57 -4.53
N SER A 122 -11.46 -14.79 -4.48
CA SER A 122 -12.39 -13.86 -3.80
C SER A 122 -12.06 -13.76 -2.32
N ARG A 123 -11.74 -14.88 -1.67
CA ARG A 123 -11.37 -14.88 -0.25
C ARG A 123 -10.04 -14.16 0.00
N LEU A 124 -9.08 -14.30 -0.92
CA LEU A 124 -7.81 -13.57 -0.89
C LEU A 124 -8.04 -12.05 -0.98
N LEU A 125 -8.86 -11.61 -1.94
CA LEU A 125 -9.23 -10.18 -2.10
C LEU A 125 -9.97 -9.65 -0.87
N GLN A 126 -10.91 -10.41 -0.32
CA GLN A 126 -11.67 -10.02 0.88
C GLN A 126 -10.75 -9.70 2.06
N VAL A 127 -9.80 -10.59 2.35
CA VAL A 127 -8.85 -10.37 3.46
C VAL A 127 -7.90 -9.21 3.15
N ALA A 128 -7.41 -9.09 1.90
CA ALA A 128 -6.59 -7.95 1.49
C ALA A 128 -7.32 -6.62 1.71
N ALA A 129 -8.58 -6.52 1.23
CA ALA A 129 -9.43 -5.35 1.35
C ALA A 129 -9.76 -5.01 2.82
N LEU A 130 -10.02 -6.00 3.69
CA LEU A 130 -10.18 -5.74 5.13
C LEU A 130 -8.89 -5.22 5.77
N ILE A 131 -7.73 -5.81 5.45
CA ILE A 131 -6.43 -5.28 5.90
C ILE A 131 -6.25 -3.84 5.42
N GLN A 132 -6.64 -3.57 4.18
CA GLN A 132 -6.49 -2.29 3.49
C GLN A 132 -7.23 -1.16 4.19
N ILE A 133 -8.55 -1.32 4.36
CA ILE A 133 -9.40 -0.28 4.97
C ILE A 133 -9.08 -0.10 6.46
N THR A 134 -8.71 -1.20 7.12
CA THR A 134 -8.28 -1.16 8.53
C THR A 134 -6.92 -0.48 8.68
N ASN A 135 -5.98 -0.69 7.75
CA ASN A 135 -4.72 0.05 7.72
C ASN A 135 -4.94 1.55 7.52
N ALA A 136 -5.85 1.94 6.62
CA ALA A 136 -6.22 3.34 6.47
C ALA A 136 -6.79 3.90 7.77
N GLU A 137 -7.72 3.20 8.41
CA GLU A 137 -8.35 3.61 9.66
C GLU A 137 -7.34 3.83 10.80
N TYR A 138 -6.36 2.94 10.96
CA TYR A 138 -5.36 3.05 12.02
C TYR A 138 -4.19 3.98 11.68
N ARG A 139 -3.75 4.00 10.42
CA ARG A 139 -2.46 4.59 10.01
C ARG A 139 -2.57 5.67 8.95
N GLY A 140 -3.69 5.80 8.24
CA GLY A 140 -3.82 6.74 7.12
C GLY A 140 -3.49 8.18 7.49
N TRP A 141 -3.84 8.61 8.71
CA TRP A 141 -3.49 9.94 9.21
C TRP A 141 -1.97 10.10 9.49
N LEU A 142 -1.28 9.05 9.96
CA LEU A 142 0.18 9.05 10.12
C LEU A 142 0.88 9.13 8.77
N ILE A 143 0.34 8.45 7.76
CA ILE A 143 0.87 8.49 6.39
C ILE A 143 0.68 9.89 5.81
N ALA A 144 -0.49 10.50 6.01
CA ALA A 144 -0.74 11.87 5.60
C ALA A 144 0.21 12.86 6.27
N ASP A 145 0.42 12.75 7.57
CA ASP A 145 1.36 13.58 8.34
C ASP A 145 2.80 13.43 7.82
N ALA A 146 3.27 12.20 7.64
CA ALA A 146 4.60 11.91 7.13
C ALA A 146 4.84 12.41 5.70
N LEU A 147 3.81 12.43 4.85
CA LEU A 147 3.87 12.97 3.50
C LEU A 147 3.62 14.48 3.45
N GLU A 148 3.35 15.11 4.58
CA GLU A 148 2.90 16.50 4.68
C GLU A 148 1.68 16.78 3.79
N GLY A 149 0.77 15.81 3.65
CA GLY A 149 -0.50 15.91 2.95
C GLY A 149 -1.72 15.91 3.90
N ASP A 150 -2.91 15.72 3.32
CA ASP A 150 -4.17 15.64 4.06
C ASP A 150 -4.70 14.20 4.10
N PRO A 151 -5.19 13.69 5.25
CA PRO A 151 -5.82 12.38 5.29
C PRO A 151 -7.04 12.37 4.37
N ALA A 152 -7.19 11.30 3.59
CA ALA A 152 -8.30 11.13 2.65
C ALA A 152 -9.61 10.73 3.37
N PHE A 153 -9.98 11.44 4.43
CA PHE A 153 -11.25 11.23 5.10
C PHE A 153 -12.41 11.52 4.13
N ALA A 154 -13.41 10.65 4.17
CA ALA A 154 -14.55 10.67 3.27
C ALA A 154 -15.84 10.42 4.07
N ALA A 155 -16.77 11.36 3.96
CA ALA A 155 -18.12 11.22 4.47
C ALA A 155 -19.02 10.57 3.41
N HIS A 156 -20.07 9.86 3.83
CA HIS A 156 -21.07 9.34 2.91
C HIS A 156 -21.82 10.51 2.26
N PRO A 157 -22.04 10.54 0.93
CA PRO A 157 -22.60 11.70 0.23
C PRO A 157 -23.95 12.19 0.77
N GLN A 158 -24.82 11.24 1.16
CA GLN A 158 -26.17 11.54 1.64
C GLN A 158 -26.31 11.56 3.17
N ARG A 159 -25.35 10.98 3.91
CA ARG A 159 -25.47 10.76 5.37
C ARG A 159 -24.42 11.50 6.19
N GLY A 160 -23.42 12.06 5.52
CA GLY A 160 -22.29 12.67 6.21
C GLY A 160 -21.37 11.62 6.85
N PRO A 161 -20.55 12.02 7.83
CA PRO A 161 -19.66 11.12 8.54
C PRO A 161 -20.41 10.01 9.28
N ARG A 162 -19.90 8.77 9.22
CA ARG A 162 -20.43 7.68 10.02
C ARG A 162 -20.03 7.89 11.49
N PRO A 163 -20.97 7.90 12.46
CA PRO A 163 -20.66 8.24 13.85
C PRO A 163 -19.92 7.13 14.60
N GLU A 164 -20.27 5.87 14.32
CA GLU A 164 -19.68 4.70 14.97
C GLU A 164 -18.99 3.82 13.93
N PRO A 165 -17.75 3.36 14.19
CA PRO A 165 -17.04 2.48 13.27
C PRO A 165 -17.78 1.17 13.06
N ASP A 166 -17.78 0.70 11.82
CA ASP A 166 -18.24 -0.63 11.45
C ASP A 166 -17.49 -1.72 12.24
N GLY A 167 -18.22 -2.74 12.69
CA GLY A 167 -17.66 -3.86 13.44
C GLY A 167 -16.51 -4.57 12.71
N MET A 168 -16.55 -4.60 11.38
CA MET A 168 -15.52 -5.21 10.56
C MET A 168 -14.14 -4.54 10.68
N LEU A 169 -14.07 -3.27 11.12
CA LEU A 169 -12.79 -2.58 11.36
C LEU A 169 -12.03 -3.16 12.55
N TYR A 170 -12.69 -3.93 13.41
CA TYR A 170 -12.06 -4.58 14.57
C TYR A 170 -11.56 -6.01 14.30
N TRP A 171 -11.58 -6.48 13.05
CA TRP A 171 -11.20 -7.86 12.68
C TRP A 171 -9.81 -8.31 13.19
N ARG A 172 -8.89 -7.36 13.41
CA ARG A 172 -7.53 -7.63 13.90
C ARG A 172 -7.45 -8.18 15.32
N ARG A 173 -8.50 -7.98 16.13
CA ARG A 173 -8.52 -8.43 17.53
C ARG A 173 -8.52 -9.95 17.65
N ASP A 174 -9.20 -10.62 16.72
CA ASP A 174 -9.47 -12.06 16.78
C ASP A 174 -9.13 -12.74 15.44
N VAL A 175 -7.92 -12.52 14.92
CA VAL A 175 -7.46 -13.16 13.68
C VAL A 175 -7.27 -14.66 13.93
N PRO A 176 -8.05 -15.55 13.30
CA PRO A 176 -7.91 -16.99 13.51
C PRO A 176 -6.54 -17.49 13.08
N GLY A 177 -5.91 -18.32 13.92
CA GLY A 177 -4.60 -18.90 13.65
C GLY A 177 -3.43 -17.94 13.78
N ARG A 178 -3.63 -16.73 14.31
CA ARG A 178 -2.59 -15.70 14.48
C ARG A 178 -1.42 -16.16 15.33
N ASP A 179 -1.71 -16.82 16.44
CA ASP A 179 -0.72 -17.23 17.44
C ASP A 179 -0.36 -18.73 17.35
N ASP A 180 -0.98 -19.45 16.42
CA ASP A 180 -0.67 -20.84 16.12
C ASP A 180 0.62 -20.95 15.29
N PRO A 181 1.28 -22.13 15.19
CA PRO A 181 2.32 -22.36 14.19
C PRO A 181 1.83 -22.08 12.77
N SER A 182 2.74 -21.80 11.83
CA SER A 182 2.35 -21.60 10.43
C SER A 182 1.74 -22.88 9.86
N ALA A 183 0.50 -22.79 9.40
CA ALA A 183 -0.20 -23.93 8.78
C ALA A 183 0.44 -24.33 7.44
N TRP A 184 1.19 -23.41 6.82
CA TRP A 184 1.81 -23.57 5.51
C TRP A 184 3.14 -24.30 5.53
N GLU A 185 3.77 -24.45 6.70
CA GLU A 185 5.12 -25.02 6.83
C GLU A 185 5.18 -26.47 6.32
N ALA A 186 4.12 -27.24 6.55
CA ALA A 186 4.03 -28.64 6.14
C ALA A 186 4.00 -28.81 4.61
N GLU A 187 3.50 -27.83 3.86
CA GLU A 187 3.38 -27.90 2.40
C GLU A 187 4.69 -27.53 1.66
N LEU A 188 5.68 -26.94 2.35
CA LEU A 188 6.89 -26.42 1.70
C LEU A 188 7.72 -27.51 1.00
N GLY A 189 7.80 -28.70 1.61
CA GLY A 189 8.51 -29.84 1.02
C GLY A 189 7.82 -30.38 -0.22
N GLU A 190 6.52 -30.65 -0.13
CA GLU A 190 5.70 -31.12 -1.26
C GLU A 190 5.71 -30.12 -2.42
N LEU A 191 5.60 -28.82 -2.13
CA LEU A 191 5.70 -27.78 -3.14
C LEU A 191 7.07 -27.76 -3.84
N ALA A 192 8.16 -27.98 -3.11
CA ALA A 192 9.50 -28.04 -3.71
C ALA A 192 9.58 -29.18 -4.74
N ASP A 193 9.07 -30.37 -4.38
CA ASP A 193 9.04 -31.54 -5.26
C ASP A 193 8.15 -31.30 -6.50
N GLU A 194 6.98 -30.69 -6.31
CA GLU A 194 6.09 -30.34 -7.42
C GLU A 194 6.73 -29.34 -8.40
N LEU A 195 7.39 -28.30 -7.89
CA LEU A 195 8.09 -27.32 -8.72
C LEU A 195 9.27 -27.93 -9.46
N ALA A 196 10.05 -28.79 -8.79
CA ALA A 196 11.15 -29.52 -9.40
C ALA A 196 10.67 -30.44 -10.55
N ALA A 197 9.51 -31.09 -10.38
CA ALA A 197 8.90 -31.90 -11.43
C ALA A 197 8.48 -31.08 -12.67
N LEU A 198 8.25 -29.77 -12.50
CA LEU A 198 7.97 -28.81 -13.59
C LEU A 198 9.24 -28.19 -14.19
N GLY A 199 10.43 -28.64 -13.78
CA GLY A 199 11.71 -28.10 -14.25
C GLY A 199 12.07 -26.74 -13.64
N VAL A 200 11.43 -26.36 -12.54
CA VAL A 200 11.78 -25.17 -11.75
C VAL A 200 12.80 -25.56 -10.69
N GLU A 201 13.84 -24.77 -10.51
CA GLU A 201 14.83 -25.02 -9.45
C GLU A 201 14.22 -24.65 -8.10
N ALA A 202 13.82 -25.64 -7.32
CA ALA A 202 13.23 -25.46 -6.01
C ALA A 202 13.97 -26.29 -4.95
N ALA A 203 14.33 -25.67 -3.84
CA ALA A 203 15.06 -26.33 -2.76
C ALA A 203 14.65 -25.80 -1.39
N LEU A 204 14.41 -26.73 -0.46
CA LEU A 204 14.17 -26.41 0.94
C LEU A 204 15.51 -26.20 1.67
N GLN A 205 15.65 -25.08 2.36
CA GLN A 205 16.79 -24.73 3.21
C GLN A 205 16.29 -24.37 4.62
N GLY A 206 16.29 -25.36 5.50
CA GLY A 206 15.63 -25.22 6.81
C GLY A 206 14.12 -25.02 6.63
N ALA A 207 13.56 -23.97 7.25
CA ALA A 207 12.15 -23.61 7.13
C ALA A 207 11.86 -22.61 5.98
N ARG A 208 12.73 -22.57 4.96
CA ARG A 208 12.60 -21.66 3.82
C ARG A 208 12.68 -22.43 2.51
N LEU A 209 11.76 -22.16 1.60
CA LEU A 209 11.79 -22.67 0.24
C LEU A 209 12.38 -21.59 -0.68
N LEU A 210 13.45 -21.95 -1.39
CA LEU A 210 14.05 -21.12 -2.43
C LEU A 210 13.61 -21.63 -3.80
N VAL A 211 13.14 -20.74 -4.66
CA VAL A 211 12.67 -21.07 -6.01
C VAL A 211 13.35 -20.14 -7.02
N ARG A 212 13.90 -20.72 -8.10
CA ARG A 212 14.49 -20.00 -9.24
C ARG A 212 13.86 -20.54 -10.53
N PHE A 213 13.51 -19.63 -11.42
CA PHE A 213 13.01 -19.95 -12.75
C PHE A 213 14.18 -19.89 -13.74
N PRO A 214 14.67 -21.03 -14.28
CA PRO A 214 15.84 -21.07 -15.16
C PRO A 214 15.69 -20.22 -16.43
N GLN A 215 14.45 -19.93 -16.82
CA GLN A 215 14.12 -19.14 -18.01
C GLN A 215 14.42 -17.64 -17.85
N VAL A 216 14.76 -17.20 -16.63
CA VAL A 216 15.06 -15.80 -16.32
C VAL A 216 16.51 -15.70 -15.86
N GLU A 217 17.42 -15.33 -16.77
CA GLU A 217 18.89 -15.39 -16.60
C GLU A 217 19.46 -14.47 -15.50
N LEU A 218 18.63 -13.60 -14.92
CA LEU A 218 19.05 -12.47 -14.07
C LEU A 218 19.24 -12.82 -12.58
N GLY A 219 19.40 -14.09 -12.21
CA GLY A 219 19.71 -14.50 -10.83
C GLY A 219 18.65 -14.17 -9.76
N HIS A 220 17.49 -13.64 -10.18
CA HIS A 220 16.30 -13.44 -9.35
C HIS A 220 15.86 -14.74 -8.65
N ARG A 221 15.24 -14.60 -7.48
CA ARG A 221 14.72 -15.75 -6.74
C ARG A 221 13.45 -15.41 -5.99
N ILE A 222 12.61 -16.42 -5.81
CA ILE A 222 11.49 -16.39 -4.87
C ILE A 222 11.93 -17.08 -3.59
N VAL A 223 11.67 -16.43 -2.46
CA VAL A 223 11.90 -16.95 -1.11
C VAL A 223 10.55 -17.08 -0.43
N VAL A 224 10.22 -18.30 0.01
CA VAL A 224 9.04 -18.58 0.81
C VAL A 224 9.49 -18.92 2.22
N ASP A 225 8.96 -18.23 3.22
CA ASP A 225 9.27 -18.47 4.63
C ASP A 225 8.01 -18.35 5.52
N THR A 226 8.07 -18.92 6.72
CA THR A 226 6.95 -18.96 7.65
C THR A 226 7.18 -18.10 8.90
N ALA A 227 8.09 -17.12 8.82
CA ALA A 227 8.35 -16.24 9.94
C ALA A 227 7.11 -15.38 10.25
N PRO A 228 6.69 -15.28 11.52
CA PRO A 228 5.47 -14.56 11.88
C PRO A 228 5.58 -13.08 11.50
N HIS A 229 4.47 -12.52 11.04
CA HIS A 229 4.35 -11.10 10.75
C HIS A 229 3.90 -10.34 11.99
N GLN A 230 4.50 -9.18 12.27
CA GLN A 230 4.21 -8.41 13.49
C GLN A 230 2.73 -8.07 13.65
N VAL A 231 2.05 -7.74 12.54
CA VAL A 231 0.64 -7.33 12.55
C VAL A 231 -0.32 -8.49 12.30
N LEU A 232 0.06 -9.44 11.44
CA LEU A 232 -0.85 -10.49 10.93
C LEU A 232 -0.67 -11.83 11.66
N GLY A 233 0.38 -11.96 12.47
CA GLY A 233 0.74 -13.21 13.14
C GLY A 233 1.32 -14.25 12.18
N SER A 234 1.06 -15.51 12.51
CA SER A 234 1.52 -16.67 11.76
C SER A 234 0.84 -16.80 10.40
N GLY A 235 1.62 -17.29 9.44
CA GLY A 235 1.24 -17.39 8.04
C GLY A 235 2.44 -17.77 7.18
N VAL A 236 2.39 -17.39 5.91
CA VAL A 236 3.49 -17.58 4.96
C VAL A 236 3.84 -16.25 4.29
N ARG A 237 5.13 -16.01 4.10
CA ARG A 237 5.67 -14.88 3.35
C ARG A 237 6.28 -15.37 2.06
N ILE A 238 5.95 -14.71 0.97
CA ILE A 238 6.52 -14.94 -0.36
C ILE A 238 7.23 -13.65 -0.77
N ARG A 239 8.53 -13.72 -0.99
CA ARG A 239 9.35 -12.60 -1.47
C ARG A 239 9.91 -12.89 -2.85
N LEU A 240 9.83 -11.94 -3.76
CA LEU A 240 10.59 -11.95 -5.02
C LEU A 240 11.77 -10.99 -4.85
N GLU A 241 12.97 -11.55 -4.72
CA GLU A 241 14.22 -10.81 -4.59
C GLU A 241 14.85 -10.61 -5.96
N LEU A 242 15.21 -9.36 -6.27
CA LEU A 242 15.73 -8.96 -7.57
C LEU A 242 17.23 -8.70 -7.52
N GLU A 243 18.03 -9.39 -8.32
CA GLU A 243 19.47 -9.09 -8.46
C GLU A 243 19.71 -7.82 -9.29
N ASP A 244 18.99 -7.66 -10.41
CA ASP A 244 18.97 -6.43 -11.22
C ASP A 244 17.57 -5.80 -11.26
N PRO A 245 17.29 -4.81 -10.40
CA PRO A 245 15.97 -4.19 -10.35
C PRO A 245 15.71 -3.29 -11.56
N PRO A 246 14.45 -3.15 -12.01
CA PRO A 246 14.09 -2.25 -13.10
C PRO A 246 14.55 -0.81 -12.85
N ARG A 247 14.96 -0.14 -13.91
CA ARG A 247 15.47 1.24 -13.87
C ARG A 247 14.57 2.18 -14.68
N SER A 248 14.55 3.44 -14.27
CA SER A 248 13.96 4.53 -15.02
C SER A 248 14.73 4.77 -16.34
N SER A 249 14.19 5.64 -17.20
CA SER A 249 14.89 6.09 -18.41
C SER A 249 16.20 6.85 -18.10
N SER A 250 16.35 7.41 -16.89
CA SER A 250 17.60 8.02 -16.41
C SER A 250 18.61 7.01 -15.86
N GLY A 251 18.25 5.72 -15.78
CA GLY A 251 19.12 4.64 -15.28
C GLY A 251 19.09 4.43 -13.76
N GLU A 252 18.26 5.19 -13.04
CA GLU A 252 18.07 5.05 -11.60
C GLU A 252 17.12 3.89 -11.29
N PRO A 253 17.36 3.08 -10.24
CA PRO A 253 16.42 2.03 -9.83
C PRO A 253 15.03 2.62 -9.55
N LEU A 254 13.98 1.96 -10.03
CA LEU A 254 12.61 2.38 -9.73
C LEU A 254 12.34 2.25 -8.22
N LEU A 255 11.64 3.24 -7.67
CA LEU A 255 11.18 3.22 -6.30
C LEU A 255 10.09 2.14 -6.13
N PRO A 256 9.96 1.53 -4.94
CA PRO A 256 8.88 0.58 -4.62
C PRO A 256 7.48 1.08 -5.01
N ILE A 257 7.17 2.34 -4.74
CA ILE A 257 5.88 2.92 -5.11
C ILE A 257 5.67 3.03 -6.62
N GLU A 258 6.74 3.23 -7.38
CA GLU A 258 6.70 3.30 -8.85
C GLU A 258 6.46 1.92 -9.43
N LEU A 259 7.11 0.89 -8.89
CA LEU A 259 6.89 -0.52 -9.25
C LEU A 259 5.45 -0.95 -8.94
N ASN A 260 4.93 -0.61 -7.75
CA ASN A 260 3.52 -0.83 -7.40
C ASN A 260 2.59 -0.15 -8.40
N GLY A 261 2.85 1.12 -8.73
CA GLY A 261 2.04 1.88 -9.68
C GLY A 261 2.11 1.29 -11.09
N ARG A 262 3.27 0.77 -11.49
CA ARG A 262 3.47 0.12 -12.79
C ARG A 262 2.68 -1.20 -12.87
N GLU A 263 2.80 -2.08 -11.89
CA GLU A 263 2.06 -3.36 -11.81
C GLU A 263 0.54 -3.15 -11.75
N LEU A 264 0.10 -2.02 -11.17
CA LEU A 264 -1.31 -1.66 -11.15
C LEU A 264 -1.83 -1.25 -12.53
N ARG A 265 -1.07 -0.44 -13.28
CA ARG A 265 -1.48 0.10 -14.59
C ARG A 265 -1.36 -0.93 -15.71
N GLU A 266 -0.38 -1.80 -15.62
CA GLU A 266 -0.17 -2.85 -16.61
C GLU A 266 -1.07 -4.06 -16.31
N PRO A 267 -1.60 -4.75 -17.32
CA PRO A 267 -2.39 -5.97 -17.13
C PRO A 267 -1.45 -7.15 -16.85
N VAL A 268 -0.74 -7.11 -15.72
CA VAL A 268 0.18 -8.19 -15.32
C VAL A 268 -0.64 -9.45 -15.01
N PRO A 269 -0.29 -10.64 -15.55
CA PRO A 269 -0.98 -11.91 -15.28
C PRO A 269 -0.70 -12.45 -13.86
N ALA A 270 -0.66 -11.58 -12.85
CA ALA A 270 -0.42 -11.91 -11.46
C ALA A 270 -1.40 -11.15 -10.57
N HIS A 271 -1.71 -11.71 -9.39
CA HIS A 271 -2.49 -10.98 -8.39
C HIS A 271 -1.63 -9.91 -7.73
N LEU A 272 -2.10 -8.66 -7.66
CA LEU A 272 -1.50 -7.63 -6.83
C LEU A 272 -1.97 -7.82 -5.38
N ILE A 273 -1.37 -8.79 -4.71
CA ILE A 273 -1.58 -9.09 -3.29
C ILE A 273 -0.21 -9.09 -2.64
N GLY A 274 0.11 -8.00 -1.97
CA GLY A 274 1.47 -7.68 -1.55
C GLY A 274 1.89 -6.29 -2.01
N SER A 275 3.16 -5.97 -1.82
CA SER A 275 3.75 -4.71 -2.25
C SER A 275 5.21 -4.89 -2.62
N TRP A 276 5.66 -4.11 -3.59
CA TRP A 276 7.06 -3.76 -3.74
C TRP A 276 7.50 -2.95 -2.52
N ALA A 277 8.68 -3.26 -1.98
CA ALA A 277 9.28 -2.65 -0.79
C ALA A 277 10.82 -2.64 -0.94
N TRP A 278 11.53 -2.03 0.01
CA TRP A 278 12.97 -2.17 0.13
C TRP A 278 13.37 -3.08 1.28
N GLU A 279 14.54 -3.72 1.18
CA GLU A 279 15.11 -4.48 2.32
C GLU A 279 15.54 -3.52 3.44
N ASP A 280 16.18 -2.43 3.05
CA ASP A 280 16.50 -1.25 3.86
C ASP A 280 16.29 0.01 3.01
N PHE A 281 16.12 1.18 3.62
CA PHE A 281 15.91 2.44 2.87
C PHE A 281 16.96 2.67 1.76
N GLY A 282 16.49 2.69 0.51
CA GLY A 282 17.33 2.86 -0.69
C GLY A 282 18.10 1.60 -1.14
N ALA A 283 17.83 0.44 -0.54
CA ALA A 283 18.36 -0.85 -0.97
C ALA A 283 17.66 -1.36 -2.25
N GLN A 284 18.01 -2.57 -2.70
CA GLN A 284 17.34 -3.19 -3.84
C GLN A 284 15.86 -3.43 -3.52
N PRO A 285 14.94 -3.08 -4.44
CA PRO A 285 13.53 -3.37 -4.25
C PRO A 285 13.26 -4.87 -4.36
N TYR A 286 12.34 -5.35 -3.54
CA TYR A 286 11.79 -6.71 -3.62
C TYR A 286 10.27 -6.63 -3.53
N PHE A 287 9.57 -7.62 -4.07
CA PHE A 287 8.14 -7.76 -3.85
C PHE A 287 7.92 -8.66 -2.63
N SER A 288 6.99 -8.29 -1.76
CA SER A 288 6.62 -9.06 -0.57
C SER A 288 5.12 -9.28 -0.51
N CYS A 289 4.74 -10.50 -0.19
CA CYS A 289 3.36 -10.86 0.11
C CYS A 289 3.33 -11.69 1.39
N VAL A 290 2.50 -11.29 2.36
CA VAL A 290 2.27 -12.04 3.61
C VAL A 290 0.84 -12.53 3.63
N ILE A 291 0.66 -13.84 3.73
CA ILE A 291 -0.64 -14.50 3.76
C ILE A 291 -0.86 -15.12 5.15
N PRO A 292 -1.84 -14.62 5.94
CA PRO A 292 -2.10 -15.16 7.28
C PRO A 292 -2.66 -16.59 7.24
N ASN A 293 -2.49 -17.33 8.35
CA ASN A 293 -3.08 -18.66 8.56
C ASN A 293 -4.60 -18.71 8.31
N LEU A 294 -5.32 -17.61 8.53
CA LEU A 294 -6.74 -17.47 8.18
C LEU A 294 -7.06 -17.84 6.72
N LEU A 295 -6.11 -17.69 5.81
CA LEU A 295 -6.25 -17.99 4.38
C LEU A 295 -5.71 -19.37 4.00
N HIS A 296 -5.20 -20.15 4.95
CA HIS A 296 -4.63 -21.46 4.66
C HIS A 296 -5.68 -22.41 4.10
N ARG A 297 -5.41 -22.90 2.88
CA ARG A 297 -6.00 -24.10 2.30
C ARG A 297 -4.94 -24.80 1.48
N PRO A 298 -4.88 -26.14 1.54
CA PRO A 298 -3.91 -26.90 0.75
C PRO A 298 -3.94 -26.52 -0.74
N GLY A 299 -2.76 -26.37 -1.34
CA GLY A 299 -2.58 -26.07 -2.76
C GLY A 299 -2.67 -24.59 -3.15
N ILE A 300 -3.16 -23.68 -2.28
CA ILE A 300 -3.13 -22.23 -2.56
C ILE A 300 -1.69 -21.72 -2.66
N LEU A 301 -0.78 -22.25 -1.85
CA LEU A 301 0.61 -21.79 -1.81
C LEU A 301 1.30 -21.91 -3.16
N ARG A 302 1.08 -23.05 -3.85
CA ARG A 302 1.56 -23.27 -5.22
C ARG A 302 1.10 -22.16 -6.16
N ASN A 303 -0.20 -21.84 -6.15
CA ASN A 303 -0.76 -20.81 -7.03
C ASN A 303 -0.16 -19.43 -6.75
N LEU A 304 0.10 -19.10 -5.48
CA LEU A 304 0.74 -17.84 -5.10
C LEU A 304 2.21 -17.77 -5.54
N VAL A 305 2.95 -18.88 -5.45
CA VAL A 305 4.34 -18.96 -5.93
C VAL A 305 4.39 -18.85 -7.46
N LEU A 306 3.50 -19.55 -8.17
CA LEU A 306 3.37 -19.44 -9.63
C LEU A 306 2.95 -18.02 -10.06
N SER A 307 2.01 -17.39 -9.37
CA SER A 307 1.65 -15.98 -9.61
C SER A 307 2.84 -15.04 -9.40
N THR A 308 3.73 -15.35 -8.45
CA THR A 308 4.97 -14.57 -8.25
C THR A 308 5.99 -14.84 -9.37
N GLY A 309 6.04 -16.07 -9.91
CA GLY A 309 6.78 -16.39 -11.12
C GLY A 309 6.29 -15.63 -12.36
N LEU A 310 4.97 -15.46 -12.51
CA LEU A 310 4.38 -14.64 -13.58
C LEU A 310 4.75 -13.15 -13.43
N ARG A 311 4.80 -12.63 -12.20
CA ARG A 311 5.35 -11.29 -11.92
C ARG A 311 6.81 -11.16 -12.33
N LEU A 312 7.63 -12.18 -12.04
CA LEU A 312 9.02 -12.20 -12.46
C LEU A 312 9.17 -12.18 -14.00
N ARG A 313 8.39 -12.99 -14.71
CA ARG A 313 8.34 -13.00 -16.18
C ARG A 313 7.98 -11.63 -16.74
N TRP A 314 6.96 -10.99 -16.18
CA TRP A 314 6.55 -9.63 -16.54
C TRP A 314 7.71 -8.63 -16.40
N LEU A 315 8.44 -8.66 -15.28
CA LEU A 315 9.59 -7.76 -15.08
C LEU A 315 10.71 -8.01 -16.07
N ALA A 316 11.01 -9.28 -16.35
CA ALA A 316 12.12 -9.68 -17.20
C ALA A 316 11.87 -9.42 -18.69
N THR A 317 10.62 -9.54 -19.14
CA THR A 317 10.26 -9.52 -20.57
C THR A 317 9.40 -8.32 -20.97
N GLY A 318 8.79 -7.63 -20.00
CA GLY A 318 7.73 -6.65 -20.26
C GLY A 318 6.41 -7.27 -20.70
N GLU A 319 6.28 -8.59 -20.69
CA GLU A 319 5.08 -9.28 -21.15
C GLU A 319 3.88 -9.01 -20.24
N THR A 320 2.78 -8.62 -20.86
CA THR A 320 1.50 -8.35 -20.19
C THR A 320 0.43 -9.28 -20.72
N TRP A 321 -0.68 -9.39 -20.01
CA TRP A 321 -1.79 -10.23 -20.41
C TRP A 321 -2.60 -9.59 -21.55
N GLU A 322 -2.69 -10.29 -22.68
CA GLU A 322 -3.40 -9.88 -23.89
C GLU A 322 -4.72 -10.69 -24.02
N GLY A 323 -5.81 -10.15 -23.48
CA GLY A 323 -7.14 -10.77 -23.60
C GLY A 323 -8.12 -9.94 -24.43
N GLU A 324 -9.02 -10.61 -25.15
CA GLU A 324 -10.05 -9.97 -25.98
C GLU A 324 -11.27 -9.56 -25.14
N PRO A 325 -11.84 -8.36 -25.32
CA PRO A 325 -13.08 -7.97 -24.66
C PRO A 325 -14.22 -8.93 -24.99
N VAL A 326 -15.02 -9.31 -24.01
CA VAL A 326 -16.32 -9.94 -24.28
C VAL A 326 -17.29 -8.83 -24.63
N GLU A 327 -17.84 -8.84 -25.86
CA GLU A 327 -18.84 -7.85 -26.28
C GLU A 327 -20.02 -7.85 -25.29
N ALA A 328 -20.11 -6.80 -24.47
CA ALA A 328 -21.24 -6.58 -23.61
C ALA A 328 -22.45 -6.24 -24.48
N ARG A 329 -23.51 -7.05 -24.42
CA ARG A 329 -24.83 -6.61 -24.92
C ARG A 329 -25.33 -5.52 -23.99
N THR A 330 -25.01 -4.28 -24.30
CA THR A 330 -25.52 -3.09 -23.63
C THR A 330 -26.87 -2.69 -24.25
N GLU A 331 -27.94 -2.78 -23.46
CA GLU A 331 -29.15 -2.03 -23.76
C GLU A 331 -28.83 -0.53 -23.65
N HIS A 332 -29.12 0.21 -24.71
CA HIS A 332 -28.58 1.53 -25.03
C HIS A 332 -29.18 2.72 -24.26
N GLY A 333 -28.39 3.79 -24.16
CA GLY A 333 -28.86 5.18 -24.07
C GLY A 333 -27.70 6.19 -23.97
N PRO A 334 -27.54 7.16 -24.90
CA PRO A 334 -26.31 7.96 -25.04
C PRO A 334 -26.36 9.29 -24.26
N THR A 335 -25.18 9.80 -23.87
CA THR A 335 -24.93 11.24 -23.68
C THR A 335 -23.49 11.61 -24.03
N GLU A 336 -23.37 12.69 -24.78
CA GLU A 336 -22.18 13.26 -25.42
C GLU A 336 -21.25 14.05 -24.48
N ASP A 337 -19.98 14.11 -24.93
CA ASP A 337 -18.96 15.17 -24.84
C ASP A 337 -18.59 15.83 -23.50
N ALA A 338 -17.31 15.65 -23.12
CA ALA A 338 -16.52 16.71 -22.50
C ALA A 338 -15.04 16.65 -22.92
N GLN A 339 -14.60 17.78 -23.46
CA GLN A 339 -13.34 18.16 -24.09
C GLN A 339 -12.06 17.97 -23.27
N THR A 340 -10.97 17.75 -24.02
CA THR A 340 -9.55 17.86 -23.66
C THR A 340 -9.13 19.23 -23.13
N ALA A 341 -8.22 19.25 -22.15
CA ALA A 341 -7.45 20.43 -21.73
C ALA A 341 -5.93 20.10 -21.73
N PRO A 342 -5.05 21.11 -21.88
CA PRO A 342 -3.73 20.96 -22.51
C PRO A 342 -2.56 20.77 -21.55
N ASP A 343 -1.42 20.37 -22.16
CA ASP A 343 -0.06 20.31 -21.61
C ASP A 343 0.33 21.55 -20.79
N ALA A 344 0.92 21.30 -19.62
CA ALA A 344 1.74 22.27 -18.91
C ALA A 344 3.05 21.58 -18.47
N GLY A 345 4.08 21.75 -19.31
CA GLY A 345 5.46 21.47 -18.96
C GLY A 345 6.03 22.60 -18.09
N GLY A 346 6.77 22.22 -17.06
CA GLY A 346 7.55 23.13 -16.23
C GLY A 346 8.20 22.36 -15.09
N ALA A 347 9.46 21.95 -15.27
CA ALA A 347 10.28 21.43 -14.19
C ALA A 347 10.68 22.58 -13.27
N ASP A 348 10.21 22.56 -12.02
CA ASP A 348 10.66 23.51 -11.00
C ASP A 348 12.07 23.12 -10.51
N PRO A 349 13.00 24.09 -10.36
CA PRO A 349 14.34 23.81 -9.87
C PRO A 349 14.33 23.46 -8.37
N ALA A 350 15.18 22.51 -7.99
CA ALA A 350 15.35 22.07 -6.60
C ALA A 350 15.68 23.26 -5.66
N PRO A 351 15.04 23.38 -4.48
CA PRO A 351 15.30 24.47 -3.57
C PRO A 351 16.67 24.34 -2.89
N THR A 352 17.58 25.26 -3.21
CA THR A 352 18.82 25.52 -2.46
C THR A 352 18.54 26.59 -1.40
N GLY A 353 17.91 26.21 -0.29
CA GLY A 353 17.64 27.09 0.85
C GLY A 353 18.45 26.69 2.09
N PRO A 354 18.67 27.61 3.05
CA PRO A 354 19.33 27.31 4.32
C PRO A 354 18.52 26.30 5.15
N VAL A 355 19.23 25.47 5.91
CA VAL A 355 18.70 24.45 6.83
C VAL A 355 17.86 25.11 7.92
N GLY A 356 16.64 24.64 8.17
CA GLY A 356 15.76 25.20 9.21
C GLY A 356 14.78 24.18 9.80
N ILE A 357 14.24 24.45 10.99
CA ILE A 357 13.17 23.64 11.59
C ILE A 357 11.85 24.39 11.35
N ARG A 358 10.83 23.70 10.83
CA ARG A 358 9.45 24.20 10.81
C ARG A 358 8.61 23.46 11.83
N PHE A 359 7.84 24.20 12.60
CA PHE A 359 6.87 23.68 13.54
C PHE A 359 5.47 23.81 12.94
N ILE A 360 4.64 22.80 13.11
CA ILE A 360 3.28 22.74 12.56
C ILE A 360 2.31 22.49 13.72
N LEU A 361 1.27 23.31 13.82
CA LEU A 361 0.18 23.14 14.77
C LEU A 361 -1.05 22.64 14.02
N SER A 362 -1.63 21.53 14.48
CA SER A 362 -2.80 20.89 13.86
C SER A 362 -3.93 20.68 14.86
N HIS A 363 -5.17 20.80 14.37
CA HIS A 363 -6.39 20.38 15.07
C HIS A 363 -6.68 18.91 14.74
N VAL A 364 -6.47 18.02 15.71
CA VAL A 364 -6.46 16.56 15.56
C VAL A 364 -7.81 16.01 15.05
N PRO A 365 -8.99 16.40 15.58
CA PRO A 365 -10.26 15.84 15.14
C PRO A 365 -10.59 16.12 13.66
N THR A 366 -10.16 17.27 13.14
CA THR A 366 -10.48 17.70 11.77
C THR A 366 -9.29 17.60 10.81
N GLY A 367 -8.10 17.29 11.31
CA GLY A 367 -6.85 17.29 10.53
C GLY A 367 -6.40 18.68 10.03
N ARG A 368 -7.05 19.77 10.48
CA ARG A 368 -6.80 21.12 9.93
C ARG A 368 -5.49 21.68 10.48
N ARG A 369 -4.57 22.12 9.61
CA ARG A 369 -3.39 22.91 10.02
C ARG A 369 -3.82 24.31 10.45
N LEU A 370 -3.42 24.69 11.65
CA LEU A 370 -3.75 25.98 12.25
C LEU A 370 -2.61 26.98 12.10
N ALA A 371 -1.36 26.53 12.19
CA ALA A 371 -0.18 27.39 12.03
C ALA A 371 1.04 26.59 11.55
N VAL A 372 1.93 27.27 10.84
CA VAL A 372 3.29 26.81 10.52
C VAL A 372 4.24 27.92 10.93
N CYS A 373 5.23 27.62 11.76
CA CYS A 373 6.18 28.59 12.31
C CYS A 373 7.61 28.10 12.13
N GLU A 374 8.59 29.00 12.15
CA GLU A 374 10.01 28.65 12.00
C GLU A 374 10.73 28.58 13.36
N THR A 375 10.05 28.98 14.44
CA THR A 375 10.63 29.00 15.78
C THR A 375 9.68 28.40 16.82
N THR A 376 10.26 27.79 17.85
CA THR A 376 9.55 27.24 19.01
C THR A 376 8.67 28.31 19.70
N PRO A 377 9.13 29.54 19.97
CA PRO A 377 8.31 30.55 20.64
C PRO A 377 7.06 30.97 19.85
N GLU A 378 7.14 30.97 18.51
CA GLU A 378 6.01 31.31 17.64
C GLU A 378 4.94 30.22 17.66
N ILE A 379 5.34 28.95 17.57
CA ILE A 379 4.37 27.85 17.54
C ILE A 379 3.69 27.65 18.90
N HIS A 380 4.40 27.88 20.01
CA HIS A 380 3.80 27.86 21.33
C HIS A 380 2.77 28.98 21.50
N ARG A 381 3.05 30.19 21.00
CA ARG A 381 2.06 31.28 20.97
C ARG A 381 0.84 30.94 20.12
N ALA A 382 1.03 30.29 18.98
CA ALA A 382 -0.07 29.83 18.12
C ALA A 382 -0.94 28.77 18.82
N LYS A 383 -0.32 27.86 19.57
CA LYS A 383 -1.04 26.83 20.36
C LYS A 383 -1.82 27.45 21.51
N GLU A 384 -1.22 28.35 22.27
CA GLU A 384 -1.90 29.08 23.35
C GLU A 384 -3.11 29.88 22.83
N LEU A 385 -3.01 30.45 21.63
CA LEU A 385 -4.12 31.13 20.97
C LEU A 385 -5.27 30.14 20.66
N ALA A 386 -4.94 29.01 20.03
CA ALA A 386 -5.92 27.99 19.67
C ALA A 386 -6.61 27.38 20.90
N GLU A 387 -5.86 27.08 21.95
CA GLU A 387 -6.38 26.52 23.21
C GLU A 387 -7.24 27.53 23.99
N ARG A 388 -6.96 28.83 23.86
CA ARG A 388 -7.80 29.88 24.44
C ARG A 388 -9.12 30.05 23.69
N ASP A 389 -9.09 29.90 22.37
CA ASP A 389 -10.27 30.05 21.52
C ASP A 389 -11.21 28.83 21.64
N ASP A 390 -10.69 27.65 21.99
CA ASP A 390 -11.46 26.44 22.32
C ASP A 390 -10.86 25.67 23.52
N PRO A 391 -11.25 26.03 24.75
CA PRO A 391 -10.77 25.40 25.97
C PRO A 391 -11.23 23.94 26.14
N GLU A 392 -12.38 23.58 25.56
CA GLU A 392 -12.91 22.21 25.64
C GLU A 392 -12.11 21.27 24.73
N GLY A 393 -11.74 21.72 23.53
CA GLY A 393 -10.82 21.01 22.64
C GLY A 393 -9.42 20.89 23.23
N ALA A 394 -8.94 21.93 23.91
CA ALA A 394 -7.67 21.89 24.64
C ALA A 394 -7.67 20.78 25.72
N ALA A 395 -8.74 20.67 26.50
CA ALA A 395 -8.88 19.64 27.52
C ALA A 395 -8.93 18.20 26.95
N ARG A 396 -9.41 18.04 25.71
CA ARG A 396 -9.39 16.75 24.98
C ARG A 396 -8.05 16.44 24.31
N GLY A 397 -7.12 17.40 24.27
CA GLY A 397 -5.85 17.25 23.56
C GLY A 397 -5.97 17.40 22.05
N ASP A 398 -6.95 18.18 21.57
CA ASP A 398 -7.25 18.35 20.15
C ASP A 398 -6.18 19.15 19.38
N TYR A 399 -5.16 19.69 20.06
CA TYR A 399 -4.10 20.51 19.45
C TYR A 399 -2.72 19.86 19.59
N ARG A 400 -2.06 19.59 18.46
CA ARG A 400 -0.74 18.95 18.43
C ARG A 400 0.27 19.79 17.68
N ILE A 401 1.44 19.96 18.29
CA ILE A 401 2.63 20.52 17.62
C ILE A 401 3.47 19.35 17.10
N ALA A 402 3.83 19.43 15.83
CA ALA A 402 4.86 18.61 15.21
C ALA A 402 6.00 19.53 14.73
N TYR A 403 7.16 18.96 14.43
CA TYR A 403 8.25 19.68 13.77
C TYR A 403 8.80 18.87 12.60
N THR A 404 9.29 19.56 11.57
CA THR A 404 9.95 18.98 10.41
C THR A 404 11.25 19.74 10.12
N LEU A 405 12.20 19.05 9.50
CA LEU A 405 13.49 19.62 9.10
C LEU A 405 13.41 20.01 7.63
N VAL A 406 13.69 21.28 7.34
CA VAL A 406 13.75 21.84 5.98
C VAL A 406 15.21 21.88 5.54
N GLY A 407 15.52 21.16 4.47
CA GLY A 407 16.84 21.16 3.83
C GLY A 407 17.93 20.51 4.66
N LEU A 408 18.04 19.17 4.67
CA LEU A 408 19.17 18.49 5.32
C LEU A 408 20.50 18.87 4.62
N PRO A 409 21.56 19.23 5.36
CA PRO A 409 22.82 19.65 4.77
C PRO A 409 23.47 18.50 3.98
N LYS A 410 23.86 18.77 2.72
CA LYS A 410 24.73 17.88 1.94
C LYS A 410 26.18 18.29 2.19
N VAL A 411 26.81 17.74 3.23
CA VAL A 411 28.22 18.02 3.57
C VAL A 411 29.06 16.77 3.32
N PRO A 412 29.68 16.59 2.14
CA PRO A 412 30.50 15.41 1.88
C PRO A 412 31.64 15.27 2.91
N PRO A 413 31.94 14.05 3.43
CA PRO A 413 31.37 12.76 3.04
C PRO A 413 30.04 12.40 3.75
N HIS A 414 29.55 13.25 4.65
CA HIS A 414 28.37 13.04 5.48
C HIS A 414 27.07 13.11 4.67
N ARG A 415 26.25 12.05 4.78
CA ARG A 415 24.86 12.01 4.29
C ARG A 415 23.93 11.90 5.48
N PHE A 416 23.05 12.88 5.62
CA PHE A 416 22.05 12.95 6.69
C PHE A 416 20.70 12.46 6.17
N GLU A 417 20.05 11.57 6.92
CA GLU A 417 18.74 10.97 6.59
C GLU A 417 17.81 11.09 7.79
N LEU A 418 16.51 11.29 7.56
CA LEU A 418 15.49 11.19 8.59
C LEU A 418 15.20 9.71 8.86
N ALA A 419 15.34 9.28 10.11
CA ALA A 419 15.04 7.91 10.51
C ALA A 419 13.98 7.87 11.62
N TYR A 420 13.13 6.85 11.59
CA TYR A 420 12.13 6.55 12.61
C TYR A 420 12.60 5.37 13.46
N VAL A 421 12.94 5.62 14.73
CA VAL A 421 13.42 4.58 15.66
C VAL A 421 12.76 4.80 17.02
N ASP A 422 12.21 3.74 17.62
CA ASP A 422 11.52 3.75 18.91
C ASP A 422 10.45 4.85 19.07
N GLY A 423 9.70 5.13 18.00
CA GLY A 423 8.59 6.06 18.02
C GLY A 423 8.92 7.51 17.64
N ASN A 424 10.16 7.84 17.26
CA ASN A 424 10.61 9.23 17.04
C ASN A 424 11.38 9.44 15.72
N TYR A 425 11.31 10.66 15.18
CA TYR A 425 12.04 11.11 13.99
C TYR A 425 13.27 11.97 14.35
N GLY A 426 14.43 11.65 13.79
CA GLY A 426 15.66 12.45 13.92
C GLY A 426 16.66 12.24 12.77
N PRO A 427 17.61 13.17 12.56
CA PRO A 427 18.62 13.05 11.51
C PRO A 427 19.73 12.07 11.92
N ILE A 428 20.04 11.10 11.06
CA ILE A 428 21.16 10.17 11.21
C ILE A 428 22.22 10.47 10.14
N CYS A 429 23.48 10.61 10.56
CA CYS A 429 24.61 10.67 9.64
C CYS A 429 25.14 9.25 9.35
N ARG A 430 25.07 8.80 8.09
CA ARG A 430 25.57 7.47 7.66
C ARG A 430 27.07 7.25 7.86
N VAL A 431 27.84 8.31 8.08
CA VAL A 431 29.31 8.24 8.27
C VAL A 431 29.72 8.23 9.74
N CYS A 432 28.95 8.90 10.61
CA CYS A 432 29.34 9.11 12.03
C CYS A 432 28.59 8.23 13.03
N GLY A 433 27.48 7.59 12.63
CA GLY A 433 26.57 6.90 13.56
C GLY A 433 25.52 7.83 14.19
N PRO A 434 24.57 7.29 14.99
CA PRO A 434 23.37 8.02 15.42
C PRO A 434 23.66 9.08 16.49
N ALA A 435 23.08 10.28 16.31
CA ALA A 435 22.85 11.24 17.38
C ALA A 435 21.40 11.05 17.87
N TRP A 436 21.24 10.61 19.12
CA TRP A 436 19.94 10.21 19.67
C TRP A 436 19.20 11.41 20.27
N PHE A 437 17.92 11.59 19.91
CA PHE A 437 17.01 12.49 20.61
C PHE A 437 15.70 11.74 20.91
N SER A 438 15.21 11.87 22.15
CA SER A 438 14.02 11.22 22.71
C SER A 438 12.79 12.13 22.56
N PRO A 439 11.54 11.63 22.62
CA PRO A 439 10.33 12.45 22.52
C PRO A 439 10.16 13.44 23.68
N HIS A 440 11.00 13.32 24.70
CA HIS A 440 11.05 14.22 25.85
C HIS A 440 12.29 15.12 25.85
N THR A 441 13.08 15.11 24.78
CA THR A 441 14.25 15.98 24.68
C THR A 441 13.79 17.42 24.47
N ASN A 442 14.26 18.31 25.35
CA ASN A 442 13.97 19.73 25.28
C ASN A 442 14.43 20.29 23.92
N PRO A 443 13.60 21.06 23.19
CA PRO A 443 13.99 21.72 21.94
C PRO A 443 15.29 22.54 22.05
N GLU A 444 15.59 23.12 23.22
CA GLU A 444 16.86 23.83 23.47
C GLU A 444 18.08 22.89 23.49
N ASP A 445 17.91 21.65 23.97
CA ASP A 445 18.97 20.63 23.97
C ASP A 445 19.24 20.11 22.55
N VAL A 446 18.20 20.04 21.71
CA VAL A 446 18.34 19.69 20.28
C VAL A 446 19.12 20.77 19.53
N ASN A 447 18.78 22.05 19.74
CA ASN A 447 19.51 23.16 19.14
C ASN A 447 20.97 23.23 19.63
N ALA A 448 21.21 23.09 20.94
CA ALA A 448 22.56 23.14 21.49
C ALA A 448 23.45 21.95 21.10
N ALA A 449 22.84 20.80 20.75
CA ALA A 449 23.53 19.64 20.19
C ALA A 449 23.86 19.85 18.70
N MET A 450 22.94 20.47 17.94
CA MET A 450 23.15 20.86 16.54
C MET A 450 24.20 21.96 16.37
N GLU A 451 24.35 22.87 17.33
CA GLU A 451 25.40 23.90 17.33
C GLU A 451 26.78 23.37 17.76
N ARG A 452 26.80 22.32 18.60
CA ARG A 452 28.04 21.66 19.06
C ARG A 452 28.62 20.67 18.05
N PHE A 453 27.79 20.17 17.14
CA PHE A 453 28.13 19.23 16.07
C PHE A 453 28.53 20.00 14.82
#